data_AF-A0A8T3SPW2-F1
#
_entry.id   AF-A0A8T3SPW2-F1
#
_cell.length_a   1.000
_cell.length_b   1.000
_cell.length_c   1.000
_cell.angle_alpha   90.00
_cell.angle_beta   90.00
_cell.angle_gamma   90.00
#
_symmetry.space_group_name_H-M   'P 1'
#
loop_
_entity.id
_entity.type
_entity.pdbx_description
1 polymer ?
#
loop_
_entity_poly.entity_id
_entity_poly.type
_entity_poly.pdbx_seq_one_letter_code
_entity_poly.pdbx_strand_id
1 'polypeptide(L)'
;MISIRTARFGNRAPFASLSYQVRRHRAVTRTLIAALAVSLAAAVSSGGAAQAGLTTVLPAPTSILPVGIGVGIGTGQPVTLAFTHSMDVASVETALSIAPSHPVLMIWSDDGRQLHLIPDGLWSPDSRYAMVVGGTARTAAGAVLGAPARFSFTTQTAPHISDFGLHYVAETTPPAAALRATETDQIDPPADTSSDVSAATSIEIAFSESMNQGEVERAFVLTPAAPGAFRWDGGTLTFTPIDRLAAGARYAVSLVGVHDRVGNPLGGDAAFSFTTRPGAQLVQSAPKADSTGVTAKEIGLWFSQPVDPAAVAAALRVSDHATGALLTGKASWNAAETQLVFTPDRPLAAGNRFDVGLAGGAVDADGNAVTASLSFSTKPPAPAPARTRTRTGVSVPAPAPSSSLVGYALNQLNAARAAYGFRPLVLSSAISAVSNAHAWDMLRNNYFSHTSLDGRTKQDRLRNAGISFSWSGENICYSNSSARSPSAVLNWCHSQFMSEPYPGYYNHIGNILGTHYTRIGIGIAVSGSRVYVVWDFTD
;
A
#
# COMPACT_ATOMS: atom_id res chain seq x y z
N MET A 1 -7.20 31.46 46.89
CA MET A 1 -8.63 31.13 46.72
C MET A 1 -8.77 30.42 45.38
N ILE A 2 -9.27 29.17 45.40
CA ILE A 2 -9.82 28.34 44.30
C ILE A 2 -8.85 28.11 43.12
N SER A 3 -8.06 27.04 42.93
CA SER A 3 -8.10 25.59 43.20
C SER A 3 -9.32 24.84 42.67
N ILE A 4 -9.13 24.07 41.58
CA ILE A 4 -9.61 22.68 41.39
C ILE A 4 -8.65 21.95 40.42
N ARG A 5 -8.55 20.64 40.61
CA ARG A 5 -7.41 19.76 40.39
C ARG A 5 -7.26 19.19 38.98
N THR A 6 -6.00 18.88 38.69
CA THR A 6 -5.51 17.93 37.69
C THR A 6 -5.98 16.50 37.94
N ALA A 7 -6.25 15.76 36.85
CA ALA A 7 -6.15 14.29 36.81
C ALA A 7 -5.46 13.87 35.51
N ARG A 8 -4.35 13.14 35.65
CA ARG A 8 -3.63 12.43 34.59
C ARG A 8 -4.18 11.01 34.50
N PHE A 9 -4.47 10.55 33.28
CA PHE A 9 -4.28 9.19 32.74
C PHE A 9 -4.21 9.40 31.21
N GLY A 10 -3.29 8.88 30.40
CA GLY A 10 -2.43 7.73 30.58
C GLY A 10 -2.95 6.53 29.79
N ASN A 11 -3.05 6.61 28.45
CA ASN A 11 -2.59 5.55 27.54
C ASN A 11 -2.88 5.85 26.06
N ARG A 12 -1.90 5.48 25.23
CA ARG A 12 -1.96 5.39 23.77
C ARG A 12 -3.02 4.38 23.34
N ALA A 13 -3.83 4.73 22.36
CA ALA A 13 -4.48 3.79 21.46
C ALA A 13 -4.27 4.28 20.01
N PRO A 14 -3.92 3.40 19.06
CA PRO A 14 -3.63 3.77 17.68
C PRO A 14 -4.92 4.07 16.91
N PHE A 15 -4.77 4.83 15.83
CA PHE A 15 -5.78 5.09 14.81
C PHE A 15 -6.49 3.78 14.41
N ALA A 16 -7.69 3.56 14.95
CA ALA A 16 -8.62 2.59 14.42
C ALA A 16 -9.32 3.23 13.22
N SER A 17 -9.12 2.64 12.06
CA SER A 17 -9.76 2.98 10.80
C SER A 17 -11.28 3.05 10.95
N LEU A 18 -11.90 3.97 10.20
CA LEU A 18 -13.36 4.16 10.10
C LEU A 18 -14.15 2.91 9.66
N SER A 19 -13.48 1.79 9.39
CA SER A 19 -14.06 0.49 9.06
C SER A 19 -14.64 -0.28 10.25
N TYR A 20 -14.59 0.26 11.48
CA TYR A 20 -15.20 -0.38 12.67
C TYR A 20 -16.59 0.16 13.06
N GLN A 21 -17.09 1.28 12.51
CA GLN A 21 -18.46 1.76 12.78
C GLN A 21 -19.51 1.38 11.73
N VAL A 22 -19.13 0.73 10.62
CA VAL A 22 -20.09 0.24 9.61
C VAL A 22 -20.41 -1.26 9.78
N ARG A 23 -19.64 -2.00 10.60
CA ARG A 23 -19.91 -3.42 10.92
C ARG A 23 -20.81 -3.66 12.13
N ARG A 24 -21.61 -2.67 12.56
CA ARG A 24 -22.70 -2.85 13.54
C ARG A 24 -24.12 -2.64 13.00
N HIS A 25 -24.30 -2.49 11.69
CA HIS A 25 -25.64 -2.51 11.06
C HIS A 25 -25.94 -3.78 10.25
N ARG A 26 -25.14 -4.84 10.38
CA ARG A 26 -25.50 -6.20 9.94
C ARG A 26 -25.81 -7.09 11.15
N ALA A 27 -26.83 -6.71 11.92
CA ALA A 27 -27.50 -7.57 12.92
C ALA A 27 -28.82 -6.95 13.38
N VAL A 28 -29.70 -6.54 12.45
CA VAL A 28 -31.13 -6.38 12.72
C VAL A 28 -31.90 -6.99 11.55
N THR A 29 -31.68 -8.28 11.33
CA THR A 29 -32.53 -9.12 10.47
C THR A 29 -33.18 -10.13 11.41
N ARG A 30 -34.52 -10.03 11.56
CA ARG A 30 -35.45 -10.82 12.42
C ARG A 30 -36.07 -10.07 13.60
N THR A 31 -36.82 -9.00 13.35
CA THR A 31 -38.14 -8.79 13.96
C THR A 31 -38.81 -7.60 13.28
N LEU A 32 -39.77 -7.87 12.40
CA LEU A 32 -40.98 -7.07 12.12
C LEU A 32 -41.77 -7.71 10.95
N ILE A 33 -41.97 -9.03 11.03
CA ILE A 33 -43.17 -9.67 10.46
C ILE A 33 -44.15 -9.76 11.64
N ALA A 34 -44.85 -8.66 11.95
CA ALA A 34 -45.93 -8.65 12.96
C ALA A 34 -46.80 -7.37 13.01
N ALA A 35 -46.54 -6.31 12.23
CA ALA A 35 -47.25 -5.03 12.39
C ALA A 35 -48.22 -4.64 11.25
N LEU A 36 -48.44 -5.50 10.25
CA LEU A 36 -49.46 -5.28 9.22
C LEU A 36 -50.38 -6.49 9.03
N ALA A 37 -50.72 -7.16 10.14
CA ALA A 37 -51.72 -8.23 10.20
C ALA A 37 -52.86 -7.93 11.18
N VAL A 38 -52.93 -6.71 11.75
CA VAL A 38 -53.86 -6.40 12.86
C VAL A 38 -54.98 -5.40 12.49
N SER A 39 -54.98 -4.80 11.30
CA SER A 39 -56.13 -4.00 10.82
C SER A 39 -57.07 -4.75 9.86
N LEU A 40 -56.88 -6.07 9.68
CA LEU A 40 -57.75 -6.91 8.83
C LEU A 40 -58.29 -8.14 9.58
N ALA A 41 -58.60 -8.00 10.88
CA ALA A 41 -59.19 -9.07 11.70
C ALA A 41 -60.37 -8.58 12.57
N ALA A 42 -61.02 -7.47 12.21
CA ALA A 42 -62.20 -6.95 12.90
C ALA A 42 -63.36 -6.68 11.91
N ALA A 43 -63.72 -7.69 11.12
CA ALA A 43 -64.97 -7.70 10.36
C ALA A 43 -65.57 -9.12 10.19
N VAL A 44 -65.23 -10.05 11.09
CA VAL A 44 -65.83 -11.39 11.12
C VAL A 44 -66.22 -11.70 12.56
N SER A 45 -67.35 -11.14 13.01
CA SER A 45 -68.23 -11.70 14.06
C SER A 45 -69.29 -10.67 14.50
N SER A 46 -70.31 -10.45 13.67
CA SER A 46 -71.67 -10.17 14.17
C SER A 46 -72.65 -10.43 13.04
N GLY A 47 -73.60 -11.32 13.32
CA GLY A 47 -74.47 -11.95 12.34
C GLY A 47 -75.59 -11.06 11.82
N GLY A 48 -76.26 -11.59 10.80
CA GLY A 48 -77.53 -11.08 10.28
C GLY A 48 -77.88 -11.80 8.97
N ALA A 49 -78.65 -12.88 9.08
CA ALA A 49 -79.25 -13.51 7.91
C ALA A 49 -80.30 -12.56 7.30
N ALA A 50 -80.12 -12.18 6.04
CA ALA A 50 -81.17 -11.71 5.17
C ALA A 50 -80.81 -12.02 3.70
N GLN A 51 -81.56 -12.94 3.10
CA GLN A 51 -81.59 -13.14 1.65
C GLN A 51 -82.05 -11.86 0.94
N ALA A 52 -81.27 -11.37 -0.03
CA ALA A 52 -81.74 -11.01 -1.39
C ALA A 52 -80.60 -10.33 -2.18
N GLY A 53 -80.30 -10.87 -3.35
CA GLY A 53 -79.37 -10.31 -4.34
C GLY A 53 -78.18 -11.22 -4.58
N LEU A 54 -78.20 -11.96 -5.68
CA LEU A 54 -76.99 -12.59 -6.24
C LEU A 54 -75.99 -11.47 -6.57
N THR A 55 -75.14 -11.10 -5.61
CA THR A 55 -73.94 -10.33 -5.91
C THR A 55 -73.11 -11.18 -6.85
N THR A 56 -73.07 -10.76 -8.11
CA THR A 56 -72.23 -11.35 -9.14
C THR A 56 -70.79 -11.15 -8.70
N VAL A 57 -70.21 -12.17 -8.06
CA VAL A 57 -68.79 -12.16 -7.71
C VAL A 57 -68.03 -12.23 -9.02
N LEU A 58 -67.39 -11.12 -9.40
CA LEU A 58 -66.60 -11.07 -10.61
C LEU A 58 -65.32 -11.91 -10.44
N PRO A 59 -64.84 -12.56 -11.51
CA PRO A 59 -63.54 -13.20 -11.49
C PRO A 59 -62.46 -12.14 -11.25
N ALA A 60 -61.48 -12.49 -10.41
CA ALA A 60 -60.34 -11.63 -10.15
C ALA A 60 -59.62 -11.29 -11.48
N PRO A 61 -59.13 -10.06 -11.64
CA PRO A 61 -58.35 -9.67 -12.80
C PRO A 61 -57.10 -10.56 -12.95
N THR A 62 -56.69 -10.81 -14.19
CA THR A 62 -55.54 -11.66 -14.50
C THR A 62 -54.25 -10.97 -14.05
N SER A 63 -53.40 -11.69 -13.32
CA SER A 63 -52.08 -11.22 -12.91
C SER A 63 -51.21 -10.92 -14.14
N ILE A 64 -50.63 -9.73 -14.18
CA ILE A 64 -49.71 -9.24 -15.22
C ILE A 64 -48.24 -9.55 -14.88
N LEU A 65 -47.95 -10.67 -14.20
CA LEU A 65 -46.55 -11.12 -14.14
C LEU A 65 -46.07 -11.30 -15.59
N PRO A 66 -45.09 -10.50 -16.05
CA PRO A 66 -44.45 -10.80 -17.31
C PRO A 66 -43.84 -12.19 -17.17
N VAL A 67 -43.99 -13.00 -18.20
CA VAL A 67 -43.33 -14.29 -18.31
C VAL A 67 -41.82 -14.02 -18.27
N GLY A 68 -41.17 -14.31 -17.15
CA GLY A 68 -39.73 -14.05 -16.98
C GLY A 68 -39.35 -13.78 -15.53
N ILE A 69 -39.05 -14.82 -14.77
CA ILE A 69 -38.39 -14.68 -13.48
C ILE A 69 -36.97 -14.19 -13.77
N GLY A 70 -36.71 -12.87 -13.65
CA GLY A 70 -35.35 -12.33 -13.76
C GLY A 70 -35.19 -10.92 -14.34
N VAL A 71 -36.18 -10.34 -15.03
CA VAL A 71 -36.10 -8.97 -15.57
C VAL A 71 -37.35 -8.20 -15.13
N GLY A 72 -37.16 -7.23 -14.23
CA GLY A 72 -38.24 -6.33 -13.80
C GLY A 72 -38.68 -5.39 -14.93
N ILE A 73 -39.83 -4.72 -14.76
CA ILE A 73 -40.25 -3.67 -15.70
C ILE A 73 -39.27 -2.51 -15.65
N GLY A 74 -39.16 -1.76 -16.74
CA GLY A 74 -38.34 -0.56 -16.75
C GLY A 74 -38.86 0.50 -15.77
N THR A 75 -37.96 1.28 -15.17
CA THR A 75 -38.34 2.26 -14.13
C THR A 75 -39.22 3.40 -14.64
N GLY A 76 -39.17 3.71 -15.94
CA GLY A 76 -40.10 4.64 -16.59
C GLY A 76 -41.34 3.96 -17.21
N GLN A 77 -41.47 2.63 -17.13
CA GLN A 77 -42.56 1.92 -17.79
C GLN A 77 -43.88 2.08 -17.03
N PRO A 78 -44.98 2.41 -17.73
CA PRO A 78 -46.31 2.37 -17.14
C PRO A 78 -46.73 0.95 -16.76
N VAL A 79 -47.57 0.83 -15.74
CA VAL A 79 -48.18 -0.44 -15.30
C VAL A 79 -49.66 -0.42 -15.62
N THR A 80 -50.16 -1.46 -16.30
CA THR A 80 -51.57 -1.53 -16.72
C THR A 80 -52.36 -2.51 -15.87
N LEU A 81 -53.31 -2.04 -15.08
CA LEU A 81 -54.30 -2.89 -14.42
C LEU A 81 -55.45 -3.17 -15.39
N ALA A 82 -55.64 -4.42 -15.77
CA ALA A 82 -56.73 -4.84 -16.65
C ALA A 82 -57.88 -5.46 -15.84
N PHE A 83 -59.10 -5.05 -16.16
CA PHE A 83 -60.34 -5.52 -15.56
C PHE A 83 -61.18 -6.29 -16.58
N THR A 84 -61.87 -7.33 -16.12
CA THR A 84 -62.76 -8.13 -16.97
C THR A 84 -64.07 -7.41 -17.31
N HIS A 85 -64.39 -6.35 -16.57
CA HIS A 85 -65.60 -5.53 -16.68
C HIS A 85 -65.22 -4.05 -16.66
N SER A 86 -66.08 -3.20 -17.23
CA SER A 86 -65.92 -1.75 -17.13
C SER A 86 -66.05 -1.31 -15.67
N MET A 87 -65.15 -0.46 -15.21
CA MET A 87 -65.04 -0.06 -13.80
C MET A 87 -65.58 1.35 -13.55
N ASP A 88 -66.06 1.61 -12.33
CA ASP A 88 -66.29 2.97 -11.85
C ASP A 88 -64.95 3.59 -11.48
N VAL A 89 -64.56 4.62 -12.24
CA VAL A 89 -63.24 5.26 -12.17
C VAL A 89 -62.93 5.75 -10.76
N ALA A 90 -63.78 6.60 -10.19
CA ALA A 90 -63.54 7.21 -8.88
C ALA A 90 -63.47 6.17 -7.75
N SER A 91 -64.29 5.12 -7.84
CA SER A 91 -64.29 4.02 -6.87
C SER A 91 -62.99 3.23 -6.88
N VAL A 92 -62.42 2.95 -8.06
CA VAL A 92 -61.13 2.25 -8.17
C VAL A 92 -59.98 3.14 -7.72
N GLU A 93 -59.94 4.40 -8.15
CA GLU A 93 -58.86 5.34 -7.79
C GLU A 93 -58.78 5.57 -6.27
N THR A 94 -59.93 5.72 -5.61
CA THR A 94 -60.00 5.85 -4.15
C THR A 94 -59.57 4.57 -3.42
N ALA A 95 -59.81 3.40 -4.03
CA ALA A 95 -59.52 2.10 -3.45
C ALA A 95 -58.11 1.58 -3.79
N LEU A 96 -57.37 2.25 -4.67
CA LEU A 96 -56.04 1.84 -5.10
C LEU A 96 -55.00 2.25 -4.06
N SER A 97 -54.15 1.30 -3.67
CA SER A 97 -52.98 1.54 -2.84
C SER A 97 -51.74 0.93 -3.50
N ILE A 98 -50.61 1.64 -3.38
CA ILE A 98 -49.30 1.25 -3.94
C ILE A 98 -48.30 1.22 -2.79
N ALA A 99 -47.54 0.14 -2.67
CA ALA A 99 -46.53 -0.06 -1.64
C ALA A 99 -45.20 -0.56 -2.27
N PRO A 100 -44.06 0.11 -2.05
CA PRO A 100 -43.92 1.40 -1.37
C PRO A 100 -44.74 2.50 -2.06
N SER A 101 -45.15 3.52 -1.30
CA SER A 101 -45.96 4.61 -1.84
C SER A 101 -45.19 5.35 -2.92
N HIS A 102 -45.83 5.55 -4.06
CA HIS A 102 -45.26 6.26 -5.20
C HIS A 102 -46.39 7.00 -5.93
N PRO A 103 -46.24 8.29 -6.22
CA PRO A 103 -47.24 9.02 -6.99
C PRO A 103 -47.32 8.49 -8.42
N VAL A 104 -48.53 8.45 -8.97
CA VAL A 104 -48.79 7.99 -10.33
C VAL A 104 -49.84 8.87 -10.99
N LEU A 105 -49.67 9.13 -12.27
CA LEU A 105 -50.74 9.61 -13.14
C LEU A 105 -51.58 8.40 -13.59
N MET A 106 -52.89 8.50 -13.40
CA MET A 106 -53.86 7.46 -13.71
C MET A 106 -54.56 7.79 -15.03
N ILE A 107 -54.46 6.91 -16.03
CA ILE A 107 -55.12 7.07 -17.34
C ILE A 107 -55.97 5.85 -17.62
N TRP A 108 -57.26 6.06 -17.82
CA TRP A 108 -58.22 5.00 -18.14
C TRP A 108 -58.42 4.84 -19.65
N SER A 109 -58.63 3.60 -20.10
CA SER A 109 -59.15 3.34 -21.44
C SER A 109 -60.61 3.78 -21.57
N ASP A 110 -61.04 4.09 -22.79
CA ASP A 110 -62.41 4.55 -23.08
C ASP A 110 -63.49 3.55 -22.63
N ASP A 111 -63.18 2.26 -22.63
CA ASP A 111 -64.09 1.20 -22.18
C ASP A 111 -64.09 0.99 -20.66
N GLY A 112 -63.25 1.73 -19.91
CA GLY A 112 -63.11 1.64 -18.46
C GLY A 112 -62.54 0.31 -17.98
N ARG A 113 -61.90 -0.47 -18.85
CA ARG A 113 -61.38 -1.81 -18.52
C ARG A 113 -59.87 -1.84 -18.30
N GLN A 114 -59.14 -0.79 -18.64
CA GLN A 114 -57.71 -0.68 -18.40
C GLN A 114 -57.40 0.61 -17.67
N LEU A 115 -56.62 0.48 -16.60
CA LEU A 115 -56.04 1.60 -15.87
C LEU A 115 -54.52 1.57 -16.06
N HIS A 116 -54.01 2.54 -16.80
CA HIS A 116 -52.57 2.75 -16.96
C HIS A 116 -52.07 3.68 -15.85
N LEU A 117 -51.11 3.17 -15.08
CA LEU A 117 -50.43 3.89 -14.00
C LEU A 117 -49.07 4.32 -14.52
N ILE A 118 -48.92 5.61 -14.81
CA ILE A 118 -47.66 6.22 -15.22
C ILE A 118 -46.98 6.76 -13.96
N PRO A 119 -45.75 6.32 -13.62
CA PRO A 119 -45.05 6.86 -12.45
C PRO A 119 -44.82 8.37 -12.60
N ASP A 120 -44.97 9.12 -11.51
CA ASP A 120 -44.49 10.50 -11.45
C ASP A 120 -42.97 10.47 -11.23
N GLY A 121 -42.23 10.61 -12.32
CA GLY A 121 -40.79 10.34 -12.36
C GLY A 121 -40.50 8.87 -12.68
N LEU A 122 -39.58 8.26 -11.93
CA LEU A 122 -39.16 6.87 -12.12
C LEU A 122 -39.55 6.04 -10.91
N TRP A 123 -40.04 4.82 -11.17
CA TRP A 123 -40.06 3.79 -10.13
C TRP A 123 -38.65 3.59 -9.57
N SER A 124 -38.52 3.32 -8.28
CA SER A 124 -37.20 3.03 -7.69
C SER A 124 -36.64 1.75 -8.32
N PRO A 125 -35.35 1.72 -8.73
CA PRO A 125 -34.72 0.49 -9.22
C PRO A 125 -34.59 -0.56 -8.11
N ASP A 126 -34.35 -1.81 -8.47
CA ASP A 126 -34.21 -2.96 -7.54
C ASP A 126 -35.35 -3.09 -6.51
N SER A 127 -36.55 -2.63 -6.87
CA SER A 127 -37.67 -2.50 -5.95
C SER A 127 -38.81 -3.41 -6.34
N ARG A 128 -39.50 -3.94 -5.33
CA ARG A 128 -40.75 -4.67 -5.50
C ARG A 128 -41.91 -3.79 -5.08
N TYR A 129 -42.81 -3.54 -6.01
CA TYR A 129 -44.07 -2.83 -5.75
C TYR A 129 -45.21 -3.83 -5.64
N ALA A 130 -46.08 -3.60 -4.65
CA ALA A 130 -47.36 -4.27 -4.50
C ALA A 130 -48.47 -3.22 -4.67
N MET A 131 -49.45 -3.54 -5.51
CA MET A 131 -50.64 -2.73 -5.74
C MET A 131 -51.86 -3.49 -5.27
N VAL A 132 -52.75 -2.81 -4.56
CA VAL A 132 -54.01 -3.39 -4.07
C VAL A 132 -55.17 -2.47 -4.43
N VAL A 133 -56.15 -3.02 -5.16
CA VAL A 133 -57.46 -2.38 -5.34
C VAL A 133 -58.39 -2.98 -4.30
N GLY A 134 -58.86 -2.15 -3.38
CA GLY A 134 -59.74 -2.57 -2.28
C GLY A 134 -61.04 -3.21 -2.77
N GLY A 135 -61.57 -4.17 -2.00
CA GLY A 135 -62.79 -4.92 -2.36
C GLY A 135 -64.07 -4.07 -2.48
N THR A 136 -64.03 -2.82 -2.00
CA THR A 136 -65.13 -1.85 -2.11
C THR A 136 -65.19 -1.16 -3.48
N ALA A 137 -64.16 -1.33 -4.33
CA ALA A 137 -64.17 -0.81 -5.69
C ALA A 137 -65.32 -1.40 -6.50
N ARG A 138 -65.93 -0.62 -7.40
CA ARG A 138 -67.15 -0.99 -8.14
C ARG A 138 -66.94 -1.07 -9.64
N THR A 139 -67.72 -1.92 -10.30
CA THR A 139 -67.92 -1.83 -11.74
C THR A 139 -68.72 -0.60 -12.11
N ALA A 140 -68.71 -0.21 -13.38
CA ALA A 140 -69.59 0.84 -13.91
C ALA A 140 -71.08 0.50 -13.73
N ALA A 141 -71.42 -0.79 -13.60
CA ALA A 141 -72.78 -1.27 -13.28
C ALA A 141 -73.10 -1.26 -11.77
N GLY A 142 -72.17 -0.85 -10.91
CA GLY A 142 -72.35 -0.69 -9.46
C GLY A 142 -72.04 -1.92 -8.60
N ALA A 143 -71.64 -3.05 -9.19
CA ALA A 143 -71.28 -4.26 -8.45
C ALA A 143 -69.89 -4.10 -7.80
N VAL A 144 -69.74 -4.47 -6.52
CA VAL A 144 -68.46 -4.42 -5.81
C VAL A 144 -67.55 -5.59 -6.20
N LEU A 145 -66.23 -5.39 -6.18
CA LEU A 145 -65.24 -6.47 -6.38
C LEU A 145 -65.30 -7.53 -5.27
N GLY A 146 -65.67 -7.12 -4.05
CA GLY A 146 -65.77 -7.99 -2.87
C GLY A 146 -64.40 -8.30 -2.26
N ALA A 147 -63.57 -9.11 -2.93
CA ALA A 147 -62.22 -9.41 -2.50
C ALA A 147 -61.21 -8.39 -3.07
N PRO A 148 -60.23 -7.90 -2.29
CA PRO A 148 -59.21 -7.00 -2.82
C PRO A 148 -58.38 -7.68 -3.93
N ALA A 149 -58.25 -7.00 -5.07
CA ALA A 149 -57.37 -7.44 -6.15
C ALA A 149 -55.94 -7.02 -5.81
N ARG A 150 -54.99 -7.96 -5.93
CA ARG A 150 -53.58 -7.73 -5.60
C ARG A 150 -52.69 -7.99 -6.80
N PHE A 151 -51.75 -7.08 -7.02
CA PHE A 151 -50.78 -7.13 -8.10
C PHE A 151 -49.39 -6.85 -7.53
N SER A 152 -48.35 -7.39 -8.14
CA SER A 152 -46.99 -6.99 -7.81
C SER A 152 -46.10 -7.06 -9.02
N PHE A 153 -45.14 -6.14 -9.11
CA PHE A 153 -44.07 -6.17 -10.09
C PHE A 153 -42.75 -5.85 -9.41
N THR A 154 -41.66 -6.21 -10.07
CA THR A 154 -40.31 -5.77 -9.72
C THR A 154 -39.83 -4.82 -10.79
N THR A 155 -39.01 -3.84 -10.42
CA THR A 155 -38.35 -2.93 -11.35
C THR A 155 -37.00 -3.50 -11.79
N GLN A 156 -36.47 -2.98 -12.90
CA GLN A 156 -35.12 -3.29 -13.36
C GLN A 156 -34.07 -2.93 -12.29
N THR A 157 -32.90 -3.56 -12.41
CA THR A 157 -31.77 -3.32 -11.52
C THR A 157 -31.15 -1.95 -11.76
N ALA A 158 -30.62 -1.32 -10.71
CA ALA A 158 -29.92 -0.07 -10.83
C ALA A 158 -28.65 -0.25 -11.69
N PRO A 159 -28.28 0.73 -12.53
CA PRO A 159 -26.98 0.72 -13.16
C PRO A 159 -25.91 0.64 -12.09
N HIS A 160 -24.88 -0.18 -12.29
CA HIS A 160 -23.74 -0.29 -11.38
C HIS A 160 -22.44 -0.43 -12.18
N ILE A 161 -21.30 -0.23 -11.51
CA ILE A 161 -19.99 -0.49 -12.10
C ILE A 161 -19.79 -2.01 -12.08
N SER A 162 -19.75 -2.60 -13.27
CA SER A 162 -19.59 -4.04 -13.46
C SER A 162 -18.12 -4.47 -13.44
N ASP A 163 -17.21 -3.56 -13.83
CA ASP A 163 -15.77 -3.82 -13.78
C ASP A 163 -14.97 -2.52 -13.61
N PHE A 164 -13.80 -2.62 -12.98
CA PHE A 164 -12.84 -1.54 -12.79
C PHE A 164 -11.44 -2.03 -13.15
N GLY A 165 -10.89 -1.47 -14.22
CA GLY A 165 -9.61 -1.87 -14.81
C GLY A 165 -8.53 -0.79 -14.69
N LEU A 166 -7.28 -1.22 -14.54
CA LEU A 166 -6.10 -0.37 -14.65
C LEU A 166 -5.20 -0.94 -15.75
N HIS A 167 -4.93 -0.14 -16.77
CA HIS A 167 -4.19 -0.61 -17.94
C HIS A 167 -2.93 0.24 -18.14
N TYR A 168 -1.82 -0.41 -18.45
CA TYR A 168 -0.60 0.31 -18.82
C TYR A 168 -0.75 0.90 -20.22
N VAL A 169 -0.62 2.22 -20.34
CA VAL A 169 -0.57 2.88 -21.64
C VAL A 169 0.89 2.87 -22.08
N ALA A 170 1.32 1.80 -22.73
CA ALA A 170 2.57 1.83 -23.48
C ALA A 170 2.42 2.87 -24.59
N GLU A 171 3.29 3.89 -24.62
CA GLU A 171 3.33 4.86 -25.72
C GLU A 171 3.37 4.13 -27.07
N THR A 172 2.51 4.59 -27.99
CA THR A 172 2.40 4.09 -29.35
C THR A 172 3.67 4.39 -30.14
N THR A 173 4.60 3.42 -30.29
CA THR A 173 5.32 2.99 -31.52
C THR A 173 6.22 1.78 -31.18
N PRO A 174 6.22 0.65 -31.95
CA PRO A 174 7.04 -0.52 -31.63
C PRO A 174 8.51 -0.33 -32.08
N PRO A 175 9.50 -0.95 -31.40
CA PRO A 175 10.08 -2.15 -32.01
C PRO A 175 10.51 -3.26 -31.03
N ALA A 176 10.49 -4.48 -31.58
CA ALA A 176 11.36 -5.62 -31.30
C ALA A 176 11.49 -6.16 -29.85
N ALA A 177 10.68 -7.20 -29.62
CA ALA A 177 11.07 -8.45 -28.96
C ALA A 177 11.62 -8.40 -27.51
N ALA A 178 10.68 -8.78 -26.64
CA ALA A 178 10.79 -9.79 -25.59
C ALA A 178 11.15 -9.30 -24.18
N LEU A 179 10.11 -9.23 -23.34
CA LEU A 179 9.99 -10.16 -22.21
C LEU A 179 8.56 -10.69 -22.15
N ARG A 180 8.46 -12.02 -22.15
CA ARG A 180 7.20 -12.77 -22.07
C ARG A 180 6.61 -12.59 -20.67
N ALA A 181 5.40 -12.03 -20.60
CA ALA A 181 4.43 -12.39 -19.58
C ALA A 181 3.26 -13.05 -20.32
N THR A 182 3.31 -14.37 -20.40
CA THR A 182 2.10 -15.16 -20.61
C THR A 182 1.32 -15.12 -19.32
N GLU A 183 0.27 -14.31 -19.26
CA GLU A 183 -0.80 -14.49 -18.29
C GLU A 183 -2.13 -14.22 -18.99
N THR A 184 -2.60 -15.24 -19.68
CA THR A 184 -4.01 -15.45 -19.99
C THR A 184 -4.56 -16.37 -18.90
N ASP A 185 -5.33 -15.83 -17.94
CA ASP A 185 -6.66 -16.31 -17.55
C ASP A 185 -7.16 -15.60 -16.27
N GLN A 186 -8.39 -15.10 -16.37
CA GLN A 186 -9.39 -14.77 -15.34
C GLN A 186 -9.04 -14.23 -13.94
N ILE A 187 -9.52 -13.00 -13.72
CA ILE A 187 -10.40 -12.48 -12.63
C ILE A 187 -10.05 -12.82 -11.16
N ASP A 188 -9.71 -11.77 -10.41
CA ASP A 188 -10.24 -11.53 -9.05
C ASP A 188 -10.69 -10.05 -8.94
N PRO A 189 -11.94 -9.75 -8.51
CA PRO A 189 -12.46 -8.38 -8.40
C PRO A 189 -12.19 -7.79 -6.99
N PRO A 190 -12.69 -6.57 -6.70
CA PRO A 190 -11.91 -5.39 -6.36
C PRO A 190 -11.16 -5.47 -5.00
N ALA A 191 -9.99 -4.83 -4.93
CA ALA A 191 -9.44 -4.33 -3.68
C ALA A 191 -9.45 -2.81 -3.74
N ASP A 192 -9.99 -2.15 -2.73
CA ASP A 192 -9.99 -0.68 -2.56
C ASP A 192 -8.58 -0.04 -2.59
N THR A 193 -7.51 -0.76 -2.92
CA THR A 193 -6.11 -0.33 -3.01
C THR A 193 -5.28 -1.25 -3.92
N SER A 194 -5.50 -1.25 -5.23
CA SER A 194 -4.47 -1.83 -6.12
C SER A 194 -3.12 -1.15 -5.84
N SER A 195 -2.04 -1.90 -5.74
CA SER A 195 -0.71 -1.36 -5.43
C SER A 195 0.28 -1.75 -6.51
N ASP A 196 1.32 -0.95 -6.68
CA ASP A 196 2.37 -1.19 -7.68
C ASP A 196 1.95 -0.96 -9.13
N VAL A 197 1.05 0.02 -9.34
CA VAL A 197 0.51 0.36 -10.65
C VAL A 197 1.47 1.30 -11.39
N SER A 198 1.67 1.11 -12.69
CA SER A 198 2.50 2.05 -13.46
C SER A 198 1.94 3.48 -13.43
N ALA A 199 2.82 4.46 -13.34
CA ALA A 199 2.44 5.88 -13.41
C ALA A 199 1.87 6.29 -14.78
N ALA A 200 2.06 5.49 -15.83
CA ALA A 200 1.48 5.70 -17.16
C ALA A 200 0.15 4.94 -17.35
N THR A 201 -0.59 4.67 -16.28
CA THR A 201 -1.83 3.89 -16.37
C THR A 201 -3.02 4.72 -16.89
N SER A 202 -3.89 4.10 -17.67
CA SER A 202 -5.27 4.55 -17.89
C SER A 202 -6.23 3.81 -16.96
N ILE A 203 -7.32 4.48 -16.61
CA ILE A 203 -8.37 3.99 -15.72
C ILE A 203 -9.57 3.59 -16.57
N GLU A 204 -10.04 2.36 -16.43
CA GLU A 204 -11.19 1.82 -17.14
C GLU A 204 -12.34 1.51 -16.18
N ILE A 205 -13.55 1.93 -16.52
CA ILE A 205 -14.76 1.71 -15.74
C ILE A 205 -15.83 1.17 -16.68
N ALA A 206 -16.21 -0.09 -16.50
CA ALA A 206 -17.31 -0.69 -17.23
C ALA A 206 -18.60 -0.58 -16.42
N PHE A 207 -19.67 -0.13 -17.06
CA PHE A 207 -21.00 -0.02 -16.45
C PHE A 207 -21.92 -1.15 -16.94
N SER A 208 -22.79 -1.62 -16.06
CA SER A 208 -23.78 -2.65 -16.38
C SER A 208 -24.84 -2.19 -17.38
N GLU A 209 -25.03 -0.88 -17.53
CA GLU A 209 -25.99 -0.26 -18.44
C GLU A 209 -25.41 0.98 -19.13
N SER A 210 -26.12 1.50 -20.14
CA SER A 210 -25.72 2.71 -20.85
C SER A 210 -25.89 3.96 -19.98
N MET A 211 -24.76 4.50 -19.51
CA MET A 211 -24.74 5.69 -18.66
C MET A 211 -24.99 7.00 -19.42
N ASN A 212 -25.41 8.06 -18.69
CA ASN A 212 -25.32 9.44 -19.18
C ASN A 212 -23.85 9.88 -19.19
N GLN A 213 -23.19 9.69 -20.33
CA GLN A 213 -21.73 9.87 -20.47
C GLN A 213 -21.26 11.27 -20.04
N GLY A 214 -21.96 12.33 -20.45
CA GLY A 214 -21.57 13.69 -20.09
C GLY A 214 -21.72 13.98 -18.58
N GLU A 215 -22.65 13.33 -17.90
CA GLU A 215 -22.76 13.40 -16.44
C GLU A 215 -21.65 12.64 -15.74
N VAL A 216 -21.33 11.43 -16.22
CA VAL A 216 -20.21 10.62 -15.71
C VAL A 216 -18.88 11.38 -15.83
N GLU A 217 -18.57 11.95 -16.98
CA GLU A 217 -17.33 12.72 -17.17
C GLU A 217 -17.23 13.94 -16.24
N ARG A 218 -18.35 14.64 -16.00
CA ARG A 218 -18.39 15.79 -15.08
C ARG A 218 -18.28 15.39 -13.61
N ALA A 219 -18.79 14.21 -13.26
CA ALA A 219 -18.76 13.69 -11.90
C ALA A 219 -17.49 12.88 -11.58
N PHE A 220 -16.69 12.54 -12.59
CA PHE A 220 -15.44 11.81 -12.42
C PHE A 220 -14.42 12.65 -11.65
N VAL A 221 -14.05 12.18 -10.47
CA VAL A 221 -13.03 12.80 -9.63
C VAL A 221 -11.87 11.84 -9.44
N LEU A 222 -10.67 12.28 -9.84
CA LEU A 222 -9.40 11.64 -9.51
C LEU A 222 -8.66 12.48 -8.47
N THR A 223 -8.20 11.87 -7.38
CA THR A 223 -7.47 12.54 -6.30
C THR A 223 -6.18 11.80 -5.96
N PRO A 224 -4.98 12.41 -6.05
CA PRO A 224 -4.71 13.77 -6.52
C PRO A 224 -5.23 14.03 -7.94
N ALA A 225 -5.58 15.28 -8.23
CA ALA A 225 -6.07 15.65 -9.55
C ALA A 225 -4.96 15.49 -10.60
N ALA A 226 -5.28 14.85 -11.71
CA ALA A 226 -4.45 14.79 -12.91
C ALA A 226 -5.34 15.09 -14.13
N PRO A 227 -4.94 15.98 -15.05
CA PRO A 227 -5.68 16.22 -16.28
C PRO A 227 -5.61 14.98 -17.17
N GLY A 228 -6.66 14.73 -17.94
CA GLY A 228 -6.76 13.55 -18.81
C GLY A 228 -7.83 13.71 -19.88
N ALA A 229 -7.88 12.73 -20.78
CA ALA A 229 -8.90 12.61 -21.80
C ALA A 229 -9.82 11.43 -21.49
N PHE A 230 -11.10 11.61 -21.75
CA PHE A 230 -12.10 10.56 -21.68
C PHE A 230 -12.33 9.94 -23.06
N ARG A 231 -12.52 8.62 -23.09
CA ARG A 231 -12.96 7.88 -24.26
C ARG A 231 -14.02 6.89 -23.82
N TRP A 232 -15.04 6.72 -24.65
CA TRP A 232 -16.07 5.71 -24.45
C TRP A 232 -15.99 4.64 -25.53
N ASP A 233 -16.15 3.39 -25.11
CA ASP A 233 -16.48 2.27 -25.98
C ASP A 233 -17.71 1.55 -25.41
N GLY A 234 -18.87 1.78 -26.04
CA GLY A 234 -20.16 1.31 -25.53
C GLY A 234 -20.44 1.80 -24.11
N GLY A 235 -20.56 0.84 -23.17
CA GLY A 235 -20.80 1.08 -21.75
C GLY A 235 -19.53 1.24 -20.90
N THR A 236 -18.36 1.36 -21.53
CA THR A 236 -17.07 1.43 -20.84
C THR A 236 -16.43 2.81 -21.03
N LEU A 237 -16.06 3.44 -19.92
CA LEU A 237 -15.28 4.66 -19.88
C LEU A 237 -13.80 4.33 -19.70
N THR A 238 -12.94 4.90 -20.54
CA THR A 238 -11.49 4.96 -20.32
C THR A 238 -11.08 6.41 -20.07
N PHE A 239 -10.44 6.66 -18.94
CA PHE A 239 -9.75 7.91 -18.64
C PHE A 239 -8.24 7.72 -18.79
N THR A 240 -7.64 8.50 -19.68
CA THR A 240 -6.19 8.51 -19.92
C THR A 240 -5.61 9.84 -19.45
N PRO A 241 -4.79 9.86 -18.38
CA PRO A 241 -4.05 11.05 -17.97
C PRO A 241 -3.23 11.63 -19.14
N ILE A 242 -3.21 12.96 -19.30
CA ILE A 242 -2.38 13.64 -20.31
C ILE A 242 -0.90 13.49 -19.94
N ASP A 243 -0.61 13.72 -18.67
CA ASP A 243 0.71 13.52 -18.09
C ASP A 243 0.72 12.24 -17.27
N ARG A 244 1.92 11.67 -17.09
CA ARG A 244 2.12 10.56 -16.16
C ARG A 244 1.70 10.97 -14.75
N LEU A 245 1.07 10.04 -14.06
CA LEU A 245 0.74 10.19 -12.64
C LEU A 245 2.01 10.30 -11.79
N ALA A 246 1.88 10.84 -10.59
CA ALA A 246 3.00 10.90 -9.65
C ALA A 246 3.39 9.47 -9.21
N ALA A 247 4.68 9.15 -9.22
CA ALA A 247 5.21 7.86 -8.77
C ALA A 247 5.10 7.72 -7.24
N GLY A 248 4.79 6.51 -6.76
CA GLY A 248 4.65 6.20 -5.32
C GLY A 248 3.45 6.88 -4.65
N ALA A 249 2.50 7.43 -5.42
CA ALA A 249 1.37 8.18 -4.92
C ALA A 249 0.10 7.33 -4.90
N ARG A 250 -0.76 7.56 -3.90
CA ARG A 250 -2.08 6.94 -3.81
C ARG A 250 -3.12 7.82 -4.50
N TYR A 251 -3.82 7.25 -5.47
CA TYR A 251 -4.92 7.86 -6.20
C TYR A 251 -6.26 7.25 -5.81
N ALA A 252 -7.30 8.09 -5.70
CA ALA A 252 -8.68 7.68 -5.49
C ALA A 252 -9.55 8.20 -6.64
N VAL A 253 -10.41 7.33 -7.17
CA VAL A 253 -11.41 7.62 -8.18
C VAL A 253 -12.77 7.65 -7.50
N SER A 254 -13.61 8.63 -7.79
CA SER A 254 -14.98 8.72 -7.29
C SER A 254 -15.95 9.18 -8.38
N LEU A 255 -17.13 8.57 -8.40
CA LEU A 255 -18.25 8.89 -9.27
C LEU A 255 -19.52 9.01 -8.41
N VAL A 256 -19.99 10.22 -8.14
CA VAL A 256 -21.15 10.44 -7.27
C VAL A 256 -22.24 11.18 -8.01
N GLY A 257 -23.48 10.73 -7.83
CA GLY A 257 -24.66 11.42 -8.36
C GLY A 257 -24.83 11.31 -9.87
N VAL A 258 -24.31 10.25 -10.48
CA VAL A 258 -24.45 9.96 -11.92
C VAL A 258 -25.63 9.05 -12.18
N HIS A 259 -26.25 9.19 -13.36
CA HIS A 259 -27.43 8.42 -13.76
C HIS A 259 -27.22 7.71 -15.11
N ASP A 260 -28.04 6.71 -15.39
CA ASP A 260 -28.16 6.15 -16.73
C ASP A 260 -28.92 7.09 -17.69
N ARG A 261 -29.10 6.67 -18.94
CA ARG A 261 -29.86 7.44 -19.95
C ARG A 261 -31.36 7.57 -19.64
N VAL A 262 -31.90 6.73 -18.78
CA VAL A 262 -33.31 6.75 -18.36
C VAL A 262 -33.48 7.68 -17.14
N GLY A 263 -32.43 7.89 -16.37
CA GLY A 263 -32.41 8.69 -15.14
C GLY A 263 -32.31 7.85 -13.87
N ASN A 264 -31.99 6.55 -13.96
CA ASN A 264 -31.75 5.73 -12.77
C ASN A 264 -30.39 6.08 -12.16
N PRO A 265 -30.31 6.29 -10.84
CA PRO A 265 -29.05 6.61 -10.18
C PRO A 265 -28.12 5.39 -10.16
N LEU A 266 -26.81 5.63 -10.26
CA LEU A 266 -25.78 4.61 -10.08
C LEU A 266 -25.89 3.99 -8.68
N GLY A 267 -26.09 2.68 -8.64
CA GLY A 267 -26.08 1.87 -7.44
C GLY A 267 -24.71 1.25 -7.16
N GLY A 268 -24.56 0.70 -5.95
CA GLY A 268 -23.34 0.00 -5.54
C GLY A 268 -22.17 0.94 -5.18
N ASP A 269 -20.96 0.38 -5.21
CA ASP A 269 -19.74 1.11 -4.92
C ASP A 269 -19.35 1.99 -6.11
N ALA A 270 -19.02 3.25 -5.83
CA ALA A 270 -18.65 4.23 -6.84
C ALA A 270 -17.36 4.98 -6.48
N ALA A 271 -16.52 4.34 -5.66
CA ALA A 271 -15.22 4.86 -5.29
C ALA A 271 -14.18 3.73 -5.25
N PHE A 272 -13.02 3.96 -5.86
CA PHE A 272 -11.93 3.01 -5.97
C PHE A 272 -10.62 3.71 -5.64
N SER A 273 -9.59 2.97 -5.22
CA SER A 273 -8.26 3.57 -5.05
C SER A 273 -7.14 2.65 -5.49
N PHE A 274 -6.04 3.25 -5.94
CA PHE A 274 -4.83 2.56 -6.36
C PHE A 274 -3.58 3.34 -5.95
N THR A 275 -2.42 2.68 -5.93
CA THR A 275 -1.13 3.29 -5.60
C THR A 275 -0.15 3.01 -6.72
N THR A 276 0.45 4.08 -7.25
CA THR A 276 1.46 3.97 -8.31
C THR A 276 2.78 3.43 -7.76
N ARG A 277 3.55 2.73 -8.59
CA ARG A 277 4.89 2.24 -8.27
C ARG A 277 5.82 3.43 -7.98
N PRO A 278 6.63 3.41 -6.90
CA PRO A 278 7.67 4.40 -6.69
C PRO A 278 8.76 4.29 -7.76
N GLY A 279 9.38 5.41 -8.13
CA GLY A 279 10.50 5.39 -9.08
C GLY A 279 11.73 4.68 -8.52
N ALA A 280 12.60 4.18 -9.42
CA ALA A 280 13.80 3.47 -8.99
C ALA A 280 14.73 4.38 -8.17
N GLN A 281 15.27 3.85 -7.09
CA GLN A 281 16.17 4.57 -6.19
C GLN A 281 17.56 3.96 -6.22
N LEU A 282 18.61 4.79 -6.15
CA LEU A 282 19.95 4.30 -5.89
C LEU A 282 20.02 3.76 -4.45
N VAL A 283 20.10 2.45 -4.29
CA VAL A 283 20.15 1.79 -2.97
C VAL A 283 21.59 1.54 -2.50
N GLN A 284 22.54 1.47 -3.43
CA GLN A 284 23.95 1.22 -3.12
C GLN A 284 24.87 1.78 -4.20
N SER A 285 26.10 2.13 -3.80
CA SER A 285 27.19 2.47 -4.71
C SER A 285 28.53 1.88 -4.26
N ALA A 286 29.43 1.69 -5.21
CA ALA A 286 30.81 1.23 -4.99
C ALA A 286 31.72 2.04 -5.92
N PRO A 287 32.52 3.00 -5.45
CA PRO A 287 32.72 3.38 -4.06
C PRO A 287 31.45 3.80 -3.33
N LYS A 288 31.41 3.52 -2.03
CA LYS A 288 30.33 3.99 -1.16
C LYS A 288 30.30 5.53 -1.19
N ALA A 289 29.10 6.11 -1.19
CA ALA A 289 28.93 7.54 -1.05
C ALA A 289 29.73 8.10 0.14
N ASP A 290 30.42 9.20 -0.12
CA ASP A 290 31.28 9.98 0.75
C ASP A 290 32.49 9.22 1.31
N SER A 291 32.82 8.07 0.73
CA SER A 291 34.02 7.32 1.10
C SER A 291 35.30 8.04 0.67
N THR A 292 36.33 7.98 1.50
CA THR A 292 37.65 8.57 1.21
C THR A 292 38.73 7.49 1.20
N GLY A 293 39.82 7.74 0.49
CA GLY A 293 40.96 6.82 0.48
C GLY A 293 40.74 5.58 -0.40
N VAL A 294 39.78 5.63 -1.34
CA VAL A 294 39.43 4.46 -2.15
C VAL A 294 40.45 4.22 -3.26
N THR A 295 40.70 2.95 -3.57
CA THR A 295 41.55 2.52 -4.70
C THR A 295 40.68 1.90 -5.80
N ALA A 296 39.55 2.54 -6.08
CA ALA A 296 38.57 2.03 -7.03
C ALA A 296 39.07 2.17 -8.47
N LYS A 297 38.76 1.15 -9.28
CA LYS A 297 39.01 1.16 -10.74
C LYS A 297 37.71 1.35 -11.53
N GLU A 298 36.57 1.13 -10.87
CA GLU A 298 35.23 1.13 -11.46
C GLU A 298 34.26 1.74 -10.44
N ILE A 299 33.12 2.20 -10.95
CA ILE A 299 32.04 2.79 -10.17
C ILE A 299 30.77 1.95 -10.40
N GLY A 300 30.36 1.20 -9.39
CA GLY A 300 29.11 0.46 -9.36
C GLY A 300 27.96 1.27 -8.76
N LEU A 301 26.77 1.20 -9.37
CA LEU A 301 25.50 1.75 -8.88
C LEU A 301 24.46 0.63 -8.87
N TRP A 302 23.69 0.50 -7.79
CA TRP A 302 22.61 -0.48 -7.65
C TRP A 302 21.29 0.24 -7.42
N PHE A 303 20.28 -0.12 -8.20
CA PHE A 303 18.95 0.46 -8.16
C PHE A 303 17.95 -0.50 -7.50
N SER A 304 16.91 0.04 -6.88
CA SER A 304 15.86 -0.73 -6.19
C SER A 304 15.00 -1.59 -7.13
N GLN A 305 15.01 -1.29 -8.43
CA GLN A 305 14.26 -1.96 -9.48
C GLN A 305 14.92 -1.73 -10.85
N PRO A 306 14.53 -2.48 -11.90
CA PRO A 306 15.09 -2.31 -13.24
C PRO A 306 14.95 -0.88 -13.73
N VAL A 307 15.99 -0.37 -14.40
CA VAL A 307 15.99 0.96 -15.01
C VAL A 307 16.16 0.88 -16.52
N ASP A 308 15.88 1.96 -17.26
CA ASP A 308 16.24 2.03 -18.68
C ASP A 308 17.77 2.19 -18.80
N PRO A 309 18.50 1.17 -19.30
CA PRO A 309 19.96 1.20 -19.35
C PRO A 309 20.49 2.32 -20.25
N ALA A 310 19.79 2.65 -21.33
CA ALA A 310 20.20 3.65 -22.30
C ALA A 310 19.97 5.06 -21.75
N ALA A 311 18.80 5.31 -21.15
CA ALA A 311 18.48 6.59 -20.53
C ALA A 311 19.42 6.90 -19.34
N VAL A 312 19.65 5.91 -18.47
CA VAL A 312 20.56 6.09 -17.32
C VAL A 312 22.00 6.27 -17.77
N ALA A 313 22.48 5.52 -18.77
CA ALA A 313 23.83 5.72 -19.32
C ALA A 313 24.00 7.10 -19.96
N ALA A 314 23.01 7.60 -20.69
CA ALA A 314 23.02 8.93 -21.29
C ALA A 314 22.99 10.05 -20.24
N ALA A 315 22.35 9.80 -19.10
CA ALA A 315 22.26 10.73 -17.98
C ALA A 315 23.46 10.68 -17.01
N LEU A 316 24.25 9.60 -17.00
CA LEU A 316 25.37 9.44 -16.06
C LEU A 316 26.42 10.54 -16.25
N ARG A 317 26.78 11.19 -15.15
CA ARG A 317 27.87 12.15 -15.06
C ARG A 317 28.82 11.72 -13.97
N VAL A 318 30.09 11.54 -14.34
CA VAL A 318 31.20 11.31 -13.41
C VAL A 318 32.19 12.44 -13.65
N SER A 319 32.48 13.24 -12.63
CA SER A 319 33.38 14.39 -12.77
C SER A 319 34.40 14.45 -11.65
N ASP A 320 35.60 14.93 -11.98
CA ASP A 320 36.62 15.27 -11.00
C ASP A 320 36.28 16.63 -10.37
N HIS A 321 36.07 16.66 -9.06
CA HIS A 321 35.63 17.85 -8.35
C HIS A 321 36.64 19.01 -8.41
N ALA A 322 37.94 18.69 -8.44
CA ALA A 322 38.99 19.72 -8.42
C ALA A 322 39.11 20.44 -9.76
N THR A 323 38.82 19.75 -10.85
CA THR A 323 38.98 20.29 -12.22
C THR A 323 37.66 20.58 -12.92
N GLY A 324 36.54 20.04 -12.43
CA GLY A 324 35.24 20.03 -13.10
C GLY A 324 35.20 19.16 -14.36
N ALA A 325 36.27 18.44 -14.68
CA ALA A 325 36.35 17.65 -15.91
C ALA A 325 35.44 16.42 -15.83
N LEU A 326 34.63 16.20 -16.86
CA LEU A 326 33.82 14.99 -17.00
C LEU A 326 34.70 13.82 -17.45
N LEU A 327 34.54 12.67 -16.81
CA LEU A 327 35.21 11.42 -17.15
C LEU A 327 34.40 10.69 -18.21
N THR A 328 35.07 10.23 -19.27
CA THR A 328 34.51 9.27 -20.23
C THR A 328 34.79 7.84 -19.76
N GLY A 329 33.96 6.90 -20.19
CA GLY A 329 34.09 5.50 -19.81
C GLY A 329 32.98 4.64 -20.39
N LYS A 330 33.00 3.36 -20.04
CA LYS A 330 32.02 2.37 -20.48
C LYS A 330 31.07 2.00 -19.36
N ALA A 331 29.78 1.99 -19.67
CA ALA A 331 28.71 1.48 -18.81
C ALA A 331 28.40 0.02 -19.16
N SER A 332 28.32 -0.84 -18.15
CA SER A 332 27.90 -2.24 -18.30
C SER A 332 26.81 -2.58 -17.28
N TRP A 333 25.86 -3.42 -17.69
CA TRP A 333 24.67 -3.74 -16.90
C TRP A 333 24.61 -5.22 -16.58
N ASN A 334 24.05 -5.55 -15.41
CA ASN A 334 23.65 -6.93 -15.13
C ASN A 334 22.40 -7.31 -15.93
N ALA A 335 22.10 -8.62 -16.01
CA ALA A 335 20.95 -9.13 -16.77
C ALA A 335 19.59 -8.66 -16.23
N ALA A 336 19.53 -8.21 -14.98
CA ALA A 336 18.32 -7.69 -14.36
C ALA A 336 18.15 -6.17 -14.52
N GLU A 337 19.12 -5.48 -15.16
CA GLU A 337 19.10 -4.02 -15.37
C GLU A 337 18.97 -3.21 -14.07
N THR A 338 19.40 -3.78 -12.95
CA THR A 338 19.39 -3.17 -11.62
C THR A 338 20.77 -2.73 -11.16
N GLN A 339 21.82 -3.11 -11.87
CA GLN A 339 23.19 -2.79 -11.51
C GLN A 339 23.97 -2.26 -12.71
N LEU A 340 24.48 -1.04 -12.57
CA LEU A 340 25.39 -0.41 -13.51
C LEU A 340 26.81 -0.48 -12.97
N VAL A 341 27.77 -0.86 -13.81
CA VAL A 341 29.21 -0.69 -13.56
C VAL A 341 29.78 0.22 -14.63
N PHE A 342 30.30 1.37 -14.19
CA PHE A 342 31.02 2.34 -15.01
C PHE A 342 32.53 2.15 -14.86
N THR A 343 33.20 1.87 -15.97
CA THR A 343 34.66 1.74 -16.05
C THR A 343 35.20 2.98 -16.77
N PRO A 344 35.85 3.92 -16.07
CA PRO A 344 36.47 5.09 -16.69
C PRO A 344 37.55 4.70 -17.72
N ASP A 345 37.65 5.44 -18.83
CA ASP A 345 38.68 5.20 -19.86
C ASP A 345 40.10 5.50 -19.36
N ARG A 346 40.20 6.34 -18.32
CA ARG A 346 41.46 6.68 -17.65
C ARG A 346 41.35 6.39 -16.16
N PRO A 347 42.44 5.92 -15.51
CA PRO A 347 42.44 5.70 -14.07
C PRO A 347 42.03 6.95 -13.29
N LEU A 348 41.24 6.76 -12.23
CA LEU A 348 40.87 7.84 -11.32
C LEU A 348 42.12 8.44 -10.68
N ALA A 349 42.29 9.75 -10.81
CA ALA A 349 43.43 10.47 -10.24
C ALA A 349 43.52 10.27 -8.72
N ALA A 350 44.71 10.00 -8.21
CA ALA A 350 44.97 9.73 -6.80
C ALA A 350 44.86 11.00 -5.95
N GLY A 351 44.13 10.93 -4.84
CA GLY A 351 43.92 12.05 -3.91
C GLY A 351 42.78 13.00 -4.30
N ASN A 352 42.07 12.75 -5.41
CA ASN A 352 41.00 13.61 -5.90
C ASN A 352 39.63 13.15 -5.40
N ARG A 353 38.69 14.09 -5.28
CA ARG A 353 37.26 13.84 -5.06
C ARG A 353 36.55 13.74 -6.41
N PHE A 354 35.66 12.77 -6.56
CA PHE A 354 34.83 12.57 -7.74
C PHE A 354 33.36 12.70 -7.36
N ASP A 355 32.61 13.45 -8.16
CA ASP A 355 31.16 13.56 -8.10
C ASP A 355 30.54 12.64 -9.15
N VAL A 356 29.58 11.83 -8.72
CA VAL A 356 28.82 10.91 -9.57
C VAL A 356 27.34 11.27 -9.44
N GLY A 357 26.66 11.47 -10.55
CA GLY A 357 25.23 11.72 -10.53
C GLY A 357 24.54 11.40 -11.83
N LEU A 358 23.22 11.41 -11.79
CA LEU A 358 22.36 11.31 -12.97
C LEU A 358 21.79 12.70 -13.28
N ALA A 359 22.06 13.19 -14.49
CA ALA A 359 21.40 14.36 -15.03
C ALA A 359 19.92 14.07 -15.34
N GLY A 360 19.16 15.10 -15.72
CA GLY A 360 17.78 14.92 -16.17
C GLY A 360 17.67 13.95 -17.34
N GLY A 361 16.58 13.17 -17.37
CA GLY A 361 16.31 12.18 -18.42
C GLY A 361 16.62 10.73 -18.03
N ALA A 362 17.28 10.48 -16.91
CA ALA A 362 17.36 9.13 -16.35
C ALA A 362 15.96 8.66 -15.91
N VAL A 363 15.54 7.49 -16.38
CA VAL A 363 14.25 6.90 -16.05
C VAL A 363 14.39 5.41 -15.73
N ASP A 364 13.42 4.88 -14.98
CA ASP A 364 13.33 3.45 -14.72
C ASP A 364 12.62 2.70 -15.85
N ALA A 365 12.49 1.37 -15.76
CA ALA A 365 11.85 0.57 -16.80
C ALA A 365 10.37 0.94 -17.05
N ASP A 366 9.70 1.56 -16.07
CA ASP A 366 8.36 2.10 -16.27
C ASP A 366 8.37 3.49 -16.88
N GLY A 367 9.50 4.20 -16.85
CA GLY A 367 9.64 5.59 -17.28
C GLY A 367 9.53 6.62 -16.15
N ASN A 368 9.58 6.21 -14.88
CA ASN A 368 9.63 7.14 -13.75
C ASN A 368 11.04 7.72 -13.62
N ALA A 369 11.16 9.01 -13.28
CA ALA A 369 12.46 9.66 -13.14
C ALA A 369 13.33 8.98 -12.06
N VAL A 370 14.60 8.75 -12.40
CA VAL A 370 15.61 8.18 -11.51
C VAL A 370 16.64 9.24 -11.22
N THR A 371 16.79 9.55 -9.93
CA THR A 371 17.80 10.51 -9.46
C THR A 371 18.83 9.78 -8.63
N ALA A 372 20.10 10.10 -8.87
CA ALA A 372 21.19 9.65 -8.02
C ALA A 372 22.25 10.75 -7.95
N SER A 373 22.82 10.94 -6.76
CA SER A 373 23.96 11.82 -6.53
C SER A 373 24.78 11.27 -5.37
N LEU A 374 26.09 11.14 -5.58
CA LEU A 374 27.04 10.71 -4.56
C LEU A 374 28.44 11.25 -4.89
N SER A 375 29.32 11.18 -3.91
CA SER A 375 30.74 11.48 -4.13
C SER A 375 31.66 10.49 -3.47
N PHE A 376 32.93 10.46 -3.85
CA PHE A 376 33.98 9.72 -3.14
C PHE A 376 35.35 10.32 -3.43
N SER A 377 36.34 10.04 -2.59
CA SER A 377 37.72 10.51 -2.77
C SER A 377 38.71 9.36 -2.85
N THR A 378 39.60 9.39 -3.83
CA THR A 378 40.62 8.35 -4.02
C THR A 378 41.76 8.49 -3.01
N LYS A 379 42.51 7.39 -2.80
CA LYS A 379 43.70 7.39 -1.95
C LYS A 379 44.74 8.38 -2.48
N PRO A 380 45.28 9.28 -1.64
CA PRO A 380 46.42 10.09 -2.03
C PRO A 380 47.61 9.21 -2.43
N PRO A 381 48.46 9.66 -3.37
CA PRO A 381 49.68 8.94 -3.72
C PRO A 381 50.53 8.73 -2.47
N ALA A 382 51.11 7.53 -2.34
CA ALA A 382 51.96 7.21 -1.20
C ALA A 382 53.13 8.21 -1.14
N PRO A 383 53.44 8.78 0.03
CA PRO A 383 54.65 9.57 0.18
C PRO A 383 55.86 8.69 -0.20
N ALA A 384 56.84 9.29 -0.88
CA ALA A 384 58.01 8.58 -1.38
C ALA A 384 58.68 7.75 -0.25
N PRO A 385 59.09 6.50 -0.51
CA PRO A 385 59.41 5.56 0.55
C PRO A 385 60.68 5.95 1.32
N ALA A 386 60.58 5.97 2.65
CA ALA A 386 61.74 5.79 3.54
C ALA A 386 62.02 4.27 3.71
N ARG A 387 63.26 3.85 3.46
CA ARG A 387 63.71 2.43 3.45
C ARG A 387 63.57 1.75 4.82
N THR A 388 62.91 0.58 4.91
CA THR A 388 63.35 -0.54 5.79
C THR A 388 62.70 -1.91 5.45
N ARG A 389 63.29 -3.00 5.97
CA ARG A 389 63.38 -4.40 5.49
C ARG A 389 62.19 -5.36 5.78
N THR A 390 62.18 -6.45 5.00
CA THR A 390 61.32 -7.65 4.97
C THR A 390 61.42 -8.61 6.18
N ARG A 391 60.29 -9.27 6.55
CA ARG A 391 60.27 -10.70 6.98
C ARG A 391 58.87 -11.36 6.89
N THR A 392 58.92 -12.66 6.60
CA THR A 392 57.92 -13.70 6.26
C THR A 392 56.94 -14.15 7.37
N GLY A 393 55.82 -14.78 6.96
CA GLY A 393 54.66 -15.15 7.80
C GLY A 393 54.62 -16.57 8.40
N VAL A 394 53.58 -16.86 9.21
CA VAL A 394 53.26 -18.17 9.83
C VAL A 394 51.73 -18.31 10.11
N SER A 395 51.22 -19.55 10.05
CA SER A 395 49.85 -20.06 10.28
C SER A 395 49.42 -20.17 11.76
N VAL A 396 48.13 -20.40 12.05
CA VAL A 396 47.53 -20.44 13.42
C VAL A 396 46.80 -21.78 13.72
N PRO A 397 46.92 -22.36 14.95
CA PRO A 397 46.24 -23.59 15.43
C PRO A 397 44.92 -23.33 16.21
N ALA A 398 44.22 -24.41 16.61
CA ALA A 398 42.88 -24.45 17.23
C ALA A 398 42.79 -23.91 18.70
N PRO A 399 41.63 -23.40 19.16
CA PRO A 399 41.51 -22.63 20.41
C PRO A 399 41.29 -23.46 21.71
N ALA A 400 41.77 -22.91 22.84
CA ALA A 400 41.65 -23.42 24.22
C ALA A 400 40.76 -22.50 25.10
N PRO A 401 40.17 -22.98 26.23
CA PRO A 401 39.26 -22.21 27.09
C PRO A 401 39.99 -21.17 27.98
N SER A 402 39.42 -19.97 28.16
CA SER A 402 40.03 -18.84 28.93
C SER A 402 39.27 -18.49 30.22
N SER A 403 39.98 -18.13 31.30
CA SER A 403 39.45 -17.83 32.65
C SER A 403 39.03 -16.37 32.92
N SER A 404 39.08 -15.46 31.93
CA SER A 404 38.67 -14.04 32.07
C SER A 404 37.49 -13.68 31.15
N LEU A 405 36.65 -12.71 31.54
CA LEU A 405 35.52 -12.25 30.71
C LEU A 405 35.98 -11.67 29.35
N VAL A 406 37.14 -11.02 29.31
CA VAL A 406 37.79 -10.52 28.09
C VAL A 406 38.18 -11.68 27.17
N GLY A 407 38.82 -12.72 27.72
CA GLY A 407 39.17 -13.93 26.97
C GLY A 407 37.92 -14.67 26.47
N TYR A 408 36.88 -14.74 27.30
CA TYR A 408 35.60 -15.33 26.95
C TYR A 408 34.97 -14.63 25.74
N ALA A 409 34.91 -13.29 25.77
CA ALA A 409 34.38 -12.49 24.66
C ALA A 409 35.22 -12.64 23.38
N LEU A 410 36.56 -12.66 23.50
CA LEU A 410 37.45 -12.92 22.36
C LEU A 410 37.20 -14.29 21.73
N ASN A 411 37.05 -15.32 22.57
CA ASN A 411 36.80 -16.69 22.12
C ASN A 411 35.47 -16.80 21.38
N GLN A 412 34.42 -16.07 21.81
CA GLN A 412 33.14 -16.02 21.08
C GLN A 412 33.31 -15.43 19.67
N LEU A 413 33.99 -14.29 19.57
CA LEU A 413 34.23 -13.63 18.28
C LEU A 413 35.10 -14.50 17.35
N ASN A 414 36.14 -15.13 17.88
CA ASN A 414 37.03 -15.98 17.09
C ASN A 414 36.39 -17.32 16.70
N ALA A 415 35.52 -17.89 17.54
CA ALA A 415 34.71 -19.06 17.18
C ALA A 415 33.74 -18.73 16.03
N ALA A 416 33.08 -17.57 16.09
CA ALA A 416 32.25 -17.08 14.99
C ALA A 416 33.09 -16.87 13.71
N ARG A 417 34.23 -16.19 13.80
CA ARG A 417 35.13 -15.99 12.64
C ARG A 417 35.58 -17.31 12.03
N ALA A 418 35.95 -18.29 12.85
CA ALA A 418 36.35 -19.62 12.39
C ALA A 418 35.21 -20.36 11.68
N ALA A 419 33.98 -20.29 12.20
CA ALA A 419 32.80 -20.90 11.58
C ALA A 419 32.51 -20.34 10.17
N TYR A 420 32.91 -19.10 9.90
CA TYR A 420 32.78 -18.43 8.60
C TYR A 420 34.09 -18.42 7.78
N GLY A 421 35.11 -19.17 8.20
CA GLY A 421 36.37 -19.32 7.45
C GLY A 421 37.35 -18.15 7.55
N PHE A 422 37.17 -17.23 8.51
CA PHE A 422 38.04 -16.08 8.72
C PHE A 422 39.15 -16.34 9.74
N ARG A 423 40.28 -15.64 9.55
CA ARG A 423 41.41 -15.68 10.49
C ARG A 423 41.01 -15.09 11.84
N PRO A 424 41.48 -15.65 12.97
CA PRO A 424 41.17 -15.13 14.29
C PRO A 424 41.77 -13.72 14.50
N LEU A 425 41.08 -12.91 15.29
CA LEU A 425 41.56 -11.64 15.81
C LEU A 425 42.54 -11.88 16.96
N VAL A 426 43.56 -11.04 17.04
CA VAL A 426 44.57 -11.06 18.11
C VAL A 426 44.26 -9.98 19.13
N LEU A 427 44.10 -10.37 20.39
CA LEU A 427 43.85 -9.41 21.47
C LEU A 427 45.08 -8.50 21.68
N SER A 428 44.86 -7.19 21.70
CA SER A 428 45.89 -6.20 21.96
C SER A 428 45.64 -5.51 23.29
N SER A 429 46.65 -5.52 24.17
CA SER A 429 46.59 -4.85 25.48
C SER A 429 46.44 -3.34 25.35
N ALA A 430 47.12 -2.72 24.38
CA ALA A 430 47.01 -1.28 24.12
C ALA A 430 45.61 -0.87 23.66
N ILE A 431 45.01 -1.60 22.71
CA ILE A 431 43.63 -1.35 22.27
C ILE A 431 42.64 -1.63 23.41
N SER A 432 42.84 -2.71 24.17
CA SER A 432 41.98 -3.04 25.32
C SER A 432 42.00 -1.98 26.41
N ALA A 433 43.13 -1.30 26.64
CA ALA A 433 43.20 -0.18 27.57
C ALA A 433 42.28 0.99 27.13
N VAL A 434 42.23 1.26 25.82
CA VAL A 434 41.33 2.26 25.22
C VAL A 434 39.87 1.85 25.35
N SER A 435 39.53 0.63 24.94
CA SER A 435 38.16 0.10 25.04
C SER A 435 37.67 0.08 26.49
N ASN A 436 38.54 -0.29 27.43
CA ASN A 436 38.22 -0.33 28.85
C ASN A 436 38.02 1.07 29.44
N ALA A 437 38.85 2.05 29.04
CA ALA A 437 38.65 3.43 29.45
C ALA A 437 37.29 3.96 28.99
N HIS A 438 36.89 3.69 27.74
CA HIS A 438 35.59 4.12 27.21
C HIS A 438 34.41 3.40 27.88
N ALA A 439 34.52 2.10 28.15
CA ALA A 439 33.51 1.34 28.89
C ALA A 439 33.27 1.93 30.30
N TRP A 440 34.35 2.29 31.01
CA TRP A 440 34.25 2.92 32.33
C TRP A 440 33.75 4.36 32.27
N ASP A 441 34.09 5.10 31.21
CA ASP A 441 33.57 6.44 30.97
C ASP A 441 32.04 6.43 30.80
N MET A 442 31.53 5.57 29.91
CA MET A 442 30.09 5.34 29.73
C MET A 442 29.39 4.93 31.03
N LEU A 443 30.00 4.01 31.80
CA LEU A 443 29.43 3.57 33.06
C LEU A 443 29.37 4.70 34.09
N ARG A 444 30.47 5.43 34.31
CA ARG A 444 30.59 6.47 35.35
C ARG A 444 29.73 7.69 35.04
N ASN A 445 29.69 8.09 33.77
CA ASN A 445 28.96 9.27 33.33
C ASN A 445 27.55 8.96 32.82
N ASN A 446 27.11 7.70 32.97
CA ASN A 446 25.75 7.24 32.69
C ASN A 446 25.25 7.57 31.27
N TYR A 447 26.04 7.21 30.26
CA TYR A 447 25.69 7.39 28.85
C TYR A 447 26.08 6.16 28.03
N PHE A 448 25.47 6.00 26.84
CA PHE A 448 25.78 4.91 25.92
C PHE A 448 25.96 5.45 24.50
N SER A 449 27.20 5.52 24.03
CA SER A 449 27.56 6.16 22.76
C SER A 449 28.93 5.70 22.28
N HIS A 450 29.12 5.65 20.96
CA HIS A 450 30.44 5.45 20.32
C HIS A 450 31.35 6.68 20.50
N THR A 451 30.77 7.86 20.69
CA THR A 451 31.48 9.12 20.94
C THR A 451 31.45 9.43 22.42
N SER A 452 32.61 9.75 22.99
CA SER A 452 32.75 10.20 24.37
C SER A 452 32.08 11.56 24.59
N LEU A 453 31.71 11.88 25.84
CA LEU A 453 31.01 13.14 26.15
C LEU A 453 31.85 14.40 25.84
N ASP A 454 33.17 14.26 25.85
CA ASP A 454 34.11 15.32 25.45
C ASP A 454 34.31 15.42 23.92
N GLY A 455 33.50 14.69 23.14
CA GLY A 455 33.50 14.72 21.68
C GLY A 455 34.48 13.77 21.01
N ARG A 456 35.34 13.06 21.75
CA ARG A 456 36.29 12.11 21.14
C ARG A 456 35.57 10.91 20.54
N THR A 457 35.85 10.64 19.26
CA THR A 457 35.43 9.42 18.57
C THR A 457 36.32 8.23 18.97
N LYS A 458 35.94 7.00 18.61
CA LYS A 458 36.83 5.82 18.78
C LYS A 458 38.18 6.03 18.10
N GLN A 459 38.19 6.66 16.93
CA GLN A 459 39.43 6.93 16.20
C GLN A 459 40.32 7.89 16.97
N ASP A 460 39.74 8.93 17.57
CA ASP A 460 40.49 9.87 18.41
C ASP A 460 41.03 9.17 19.66
N ARG A 461 40.22 8.34 20.32
CA ARG A 461 40.66 7.56 21.49
C ARG A 461 41.83 6.63 21.15
N LEU A 462 41.75 5.92 20.02
CA LEU A 462 42.82 5.04 19.54
C LEU A 462 44.09 5.82 19.16
N ARG A 463 43.96 6.91 18.38
CA ARG A 463 45.09 7.74 17.96
C ARG A 463 45.77 8.44 19.12
N ASN A 464 45.01 8.96 20.08
CA ASN A 464 45.55 9.59 21.29
C ASN A 464 46.32 8.60 22.17
N ALA A 465 45.99 7.31 22.10
CA ALA A 465 46.76 6.23 22.72
C ALA A 465 47.98 5.78 21.90
N GLY A 466 48.30 6.48 20.80
CA GLY A 466 49.43 6.15 19.91
C GLY A 466 49.19 4.91 19.04
N ILE A 467 47.93 4.47 18.87
CA ILE A 467 47.60 3.28 18.10
C ILE A 467 47.44 3.67 16.62
N SER A 468 48.33 3.17 15.78
CA SER A 468 48.26 3.30 14.33
C SER A 468 47.36 2.21 13.74
N PHE A 469 46.43 2.61 12.87
CA PHE A 469 45.52 1.71 12.16
C PHE A 469 45.09 2.36 10.83
N SER A 470 44.79 1.52 9.84
CA SER A 470 44.13 1.92 8.58
C SER A 470 42.63 1.64 8.62
N TRP A 471 42.21 0.65 9.42
CA TRP A 471 40.81 0.28 9.64
C TRP A 471 40.52 0.27 11.13
N SER A 472 39.37 0.82 11.53
CA SER A 472 38.88 0.72 12.91
C SER A 472 37.39 0.43 12.99
N GLY A 473 37.02 -0.59 13.75
CA GLY A 473 35.64 -0.93 14.10
C GLY A 473 35.40 -0.70 15.58
N GLU A 474 34.15 -0.48 15.98
CA GLU A 474 33.79 -0.56 17.41
C GLU A 474 32.39 -1.17 17.50
N ASN A 475 32.26 -2.20 18.33
CA ASN A 475 30.98 -2.69 18.80
C ASN A 475 30.82 -2.27 20.26
N ILE A 476 29.66 -1.77 20.64
CA ILE A 476 29.35 -1.47 22.04
C ILE A 476 28.07 -2.17 22.47
N CYS A 477 27.99 -2.57 23.73
CA CYS A 477 26.82 -3.17 24.32
C CYS A 477 26.68 -2.74 25.78
N TYR A 478 25.46 -2.63 26.29
CA TYR A 478 25.23 -2.39 27.71
C TYR A 478 24.03 -3.17 28.25
N SER A 479 24.02 -3.38 29.56
CA SER A 479 22.88 -3.88 30.30
C SER A 479 22.81 -3.20 31.67
N ASN A 480 21.60 -2.90 32.13
CA ASN A 480 21.34 -2.39 33.48
C ASN A 480 20.53 -3.38 34.34
N SER A 481 20.40 -4.64 33.89
CA SER A 481 19.55 -5.65 34.54
C SER A 481 20.30 -6.39 35.64
N SER A 482 19.73 -6.42 36.84
CA SER A 482 20.25 -7.20 37.98
C SER A 482 20.09 -8.71 37.80
N ALA A 483 19.32 -9.15 36.80
CA ALA A 483 19.03 -10.56 36.52
C ALA A 483 20.09 -11.26 35.65
N ARG A 484 21.13 -10.56 35.16
CA ARG A 484 22.14 -11.13 34.25
C ARG A 484 23.54 -10.99 34.84
N SER A 485 24.27 -12.10 34.93
CA SER A 485 25.72 -12.07 35.19
C SER A 485 26.46 -11.38 34.03
N PRO A 486 27.67 -10.84 34.23
CA PRO A 486 28.46 -10.27 33.13
C PRO A 486 28.68 -11.24 31.96
N SER A 487 28.86 -12.54 32.22
CA SER A 487 28.97 -13.56 31.17
C SER A 487 27.65 -13.76 30.41
N ALA A 488 26.50 -13.70 31.08
CA ALA A 488 25.20 -13.75 30.42
C ALA A 488 24.94 -12.51 29.55
N VAL A 489 25.43 -11.33 29.96
CA VAL A 489 25.40 -10.13 29.12
C VAL A 489 26.24 -10.32 27.86
N LEU A 490 27.47 -10.82 27.98
CA LEU A 490 28.33 -11.10 26.81
C LEU A 490 27.68 -12.09 25.83
N ASN A 491 27.07 -13.17 26.33
CA ASN A 491 26.34 -14.14 25.50
C ASN A 491 25.19 -13.49 24.72
N TRP A 492 24.42 -12.65 25.40
CA TRP A 492 23.31 -11.95 24.77
C TRP A 492 23.81 -10.93 23.73
N CYS A 493 24.81 -10.11 24.05
CA CYS A 493 25.37 -9.15 23.08
C CYS A 493 25.89 -9.87 21.83
N HIS A 494 26.67 -10.94 22.03
CA HIS A 494 27.22 -11.72 20.91
C HIS A 494 26.12 -12.34 20.05
N SER A 495 25.06 -12.92 20.64
CA SER A 495 23.96 -13.50 19.85
C SER A 495 23.19 -12.44 19.06
N GLN A 496 22.95 -11.25 19.63
CA GLN A 496 22.30 -10.14 18.92
C GLN A 496 23.16 -9.69 17.74
N PHE A 497 24.45 -9.46 17.97
CA PHE A 497 25.38 -9.06 16.91
C PHE A 497 25.39 -10.07 15.78
N MET A 498 25.52 -11.36 16.09
CA MET A 498 25.59 -12.43 15.10
C MET A 498 24.26 -12.71 14.39
N SER A 499 23.14 -12.16 14.85
CA SER A 499 21.83 -12.29 14.19
C SER A 499 21.53 -11.19 13.16
N GLU A 500 22.41 -10.19 13.06
CA GLU A 500 22.25 -9.08 12.12
C GLU A 500 22.53 -9.51 10.67
N PRO A 501 22.02 -8.75 9.67
CA PRO A 501 22.26 -9.06 8.26
C PRO A 501 23.75 -9.12 7.88
N TYR A 502 24.15 -10.18 7.16
CA TYR A 502 25.53 -10.42 6.71
C TYR A 502 25.54 -11.24 5.40
N PRO A 503 26.47 -10.98 4.46
CA PRO A 503 27.54 -9.98 4.47
C PRO A 503 27.14 -8.60 3.92
N GLY A 504 28.02 -7.60 4.09
CA GLY A 504 27.93 -6.32 3.35
C GLY A 504 27.42 -5.09 4.13
N TYR A 505 27.12 -5.22 5.42
CA TYR A 505 26.57 -4.14 6.25
C TYR A 505 27.59 -3.64 7.29
N TYR A 506 27.56 -2.34 7.61
CA TYR A 506 28.35 -1.73 8.69
C TYR A 506 27.61 -1.86 10.02
N ASN A 507 27.54 -3.10 10.51
CA ASN A 507 26.86 -3.49 11.72
C ASN A 507 27.81 -4.32 12.60
N HIS A 508 27.31 -4.89 13.69
CA HIS A 508 28.15 -5.56 14.67
C HIS A 508 28.76 -6.85 14.12
N ILE A 509 27.98 -7.68 13.40
CA ILE A 509 28.50 -8.88 12.71
C ILE A 509 29.52 -8.50 11.61
N GLY A 510 29.31 -7.38 10.90
CA GLY A 510 30.25 -6.86 9.92
C GLY A 510 31.61 -6.50 10.53
N ASN A 511 31.65 -5.96 11.75
CA ASN A 511 32.90 -5.77 12.48
C ASN A 511 33.52 -7.10 12.92
N ILE A 512 32.71 -8.05 13.41
CA ILE A 512 33.20 -9.35 13.89
C ILE A 512 33.78 -10.18 12.73
N LEU A 513 33.13 -10.21 11.57
CA LEU A 513 33.52 -11.02 10.41
C LEU A 513 34.33 -10.23 9.36
N GLY A 514 34.64 -8.97 9.62
CA GLY A 514 35.43 -8.13 8.72
C GLY A 514 36.84 -8.70 8.49
N THR A 515 37.22 -8.85 7.23
CA THR A 515 38.53 -9.41 6.82
C THR A 515 39.69 -8.44 7.04
N HIS A 516 39.41 -7.15 7.17
CA HIS A 516 40.41 -6.10 7.37
C HIS A 516 40.96 -6.05 8.80
N TYR A 517 40.20 -6.52 9.79
CA TYR A 517 40.64 -6.49 11.18
C TYR A 517 41.49 -7.71 11.51
N THR A 518 42.65 -7.47 12.12
CA THR A 518 43.54 -8.53 12.63
C THR A 518 43.76 -8.42 14.13
N ARG A 519 43.45 -7.28 14.73
CA ARG A 519 43.62 -6.98 16.15
C ARG A 519 42.30 -6.52 16.77
N ILE A 520 42.13 -6.80 18.06
CA ILE A 520 40.97 -6.37 18.82
C ILE A 520 41.38 -5.93 20.24
N GLY A 521 40.73 -4.92 20.78
CA GLY A 521 40.72 -4.60 22.19
C GLY A 521 39.32 -4.79 22.76
N ILE A 522 39.24 -5.26 24.00
CA ILE A 522 37.94 -5.49 24.66
C ILE A 522 37.97 -4.85 26.04
N GLY A 523 37.01 -3.98 26.29
CA GLY A 523 36.80 -3.30 27.57
C GLY A 523 35.48 -3.71 28.20
N ILE A 524 35.49 -4.03 29.49
CA ILE A 524 34.29 -4.43 30.24
C ILE A 524 34.26 -3.68 31.56
N ALA A 525 33.26 -2.81 31.74
CA ALA A 525 33.02 -2.09 32.99
C ALA A 525 31.79 -2.66 33.69
N VAL A 526 31.94 -3.03 34.97
CA VAL A 526 30.87 -3.63 35.78
C VAL A 526 30.72 -2.84 37.09
N SER A 527 29.50 -2.44 37.42
CA SER A 527 29.15 -1.83 38.71
C SER A 527 27.72 -2.19 39.09
N GLY A 528 27.56 -3.00 40.13
CA GLY A 528 26.26 -3.56 40.51
C GLY A 528 25.62 -4.33 39.35
N SER A 529 24.42 -3.92 38.94
CA SER A 529 23.69 -4.51 37.79
C SER A 529 24.06 -3.92 36.43
N ARG A 530 24.97 -2.95 36.39
CA ARG A 530 25.34 -2.23 35.16
C ARG A 530 26.59 -2.84 34.55
N VAL A 531 26.49 -3.25 33.30
CA VAL A 531 27.59 -3.81 32.50
C VAL A 531 27.68 -3.03 31.20
N TYR A 532 28.85 -2.50 30.87
CA TYR A 532 29.16 -1.86 29.59
C TYR A 532 30.33 -2.61 28.95
N VAL A 533 30.21 -2.90 27.66
CA VAL A 533 31.21 -3.64 26.89
C VAL A 533 31.54 -2.90 25.61
N VAL A 534 32.83 -2.82 25.30
CA VAL A 534 33.37 -2.21 24.10
C VAL A 534 34.33 -3.20 23.43
N TRP A 535 34.17 -3.41 22.14
CA TRP A 535 35.11 -4.14 21.29
C TRP A 535 35.64 -3.20 20.22
N ASP A 536 36.89 -2.77 20.32
CA ASP A 536 37.55 -1.99 19.29
C ASP A 536 38.37 -2.90 18.37
N PHE A 537 38.16 -2.81 17.08
CA PHE A 537 38.84 -3.62 16.07
C PHE A 537 39.83 -2.77 15.30
N THR A 538 41.03 -3.28 15.01
CA THR A 538 41.98 -2.63 14.08
C THR A 538 42.64 -3.65 13.16
N ASP A 539 43.22 -3.16 12.05
CA ASP A 539 44.08 -3.97 11.16
C ASP A 539 45.46 -4.29 11.76
#